data_AF-A0A3M8FWM2-F1
#
_entry.id   AF-A0A3M8FWM2-F1
#
_cell.length_a   1.000
_cell.length_b   1.000
_cell.length_c   1.000
_cell.angle_alpha   90.00
_cell.angle_beta   90.00
_cell.angle_gamma   90.00
#
_symmetry.space_group_name_H-M   'P 1'
#
loop_
_entity.id
_entity.type
_entity.pdbx_description
1 polymer ?
#
loop_
_entity_poly.entity_id
_entity_poly.type
_entity_poly.pdbx_seq_one_letter_code
_entity_poly.pdbx_strand_id
1 'polypeptide(L)'
;MPPLLTLYIAMSLALLLGAGLLHLIPKIGPGGKALSAWFCRAPGLDIMIAYFTVVPMIVGPILGAQYHEAWWDWLAGLGVGVGAQVTMVMAWTVLHELANRKHLKGPRIVSNINRRVGRVRNHTAVWATALAVPVFAIVRLSEYIVYPPLTWLIKLPKYKSGDWVNVSRHKFEGLVGHDLIWCLYCDWMTGIWSLGTEMLRNVESFWCPIRFDSTKKCENCKIDFPDLDNGWAPSDGSMADVDRALSAHFPGPNGDNSWFGHPARLTVEGKETD
;
A
#
# COMPACT_ATOMS: atom_id res chain seq x y z
N MET A 1 2.69 18.71 32.78
CA MET A 1 3.39 17.61 32.09
C MET A 1 4.29 18.21 31.02
N PRO A 2 5.48 17.65 30.75
CA PRO A 2 6.32 18.11 29.63
C PRO A 2 5.52 18.18 28.32
N PRO A 3 5.71 19.20 27.46
CA PRO A 3 4.93 19.36 26.23
C PRO A 3 4.97 18.12 25.33
N LEU A 4 6.15 17.53 25.13
CA LEU A 4 6.34 16.31 24.34
C LEU A 4 5.61 15.09 24.94
N LEU A 5 5.58 14.97 26.28
CA LEU A 5 4.83 13.89 26.95
C LEU A 5 3.32 14.07 26.76
N THR A 6 2.85 15.31 26.84
CA THR A 6 1.43 15.64 26.61
C THR A 6 1.03 15.29 25.18
N LEU A 7 1.85 15.68 24.20
CA LEU A 7 1.65 15.34 22.79
C LEU A 7 1.63 13.81 22.58
N TYR A 8 2.59 13.09 23.14
CA TYR A 8 2.67 11.63 23.05
C TYR A 8 1.42 10.94 23.58
N ILE A 9 0.95 11.34 24.77
CA ILE A 9 -0.26 10.78 25.38
C ILE A 9 -1.49 11.10 24.51
N ALA A 10 -1.64 12.35 24.09
CA ALA A 10 -2.77 12.78 23.29
C ALA A 10 -2.84 12.03 21.95
N MET A 11 -1.72 11.88 21.25
CA MET A 11 -1.64 11.14 19.99
C MET A 11 -1.92 9.65 20.19
N SER A 12 -1.32 9.03 21.22
CA SER A 12 -1.55 7.61 21.51
C SER A 12 -3.02 7.32 21.80
N LEU A 13 -3.66 8.18 22.60
CA LEU A 13 -5.10 8.08 22.92
C LEU A 13 -5.96 8.33 21.69
N ALA A 14 -5.66 9.35 20.88
CA ALA A 14 -6.39 9.63 19.65
C ALA A 14 -6.38 8.40 18.73
N LEU A 15 -5.19 7.83 18.46
CA LEU A 15 -5.05 6.65 17.61
C LEU A 15 -5.81 5.44 18.20
N LEU A 16 -5.71 5.19 19.51
CA LEU A 16 -6.46 4.10 20.15
C LEU A 16 -7.98 4.30 20.08
N LEU A 17 -8.46 5.53 20.27
CA LEU A 17 -9.87 5.88 20.12
C LEU A 17 -10.33 5.67 18.68
N GLY A 18 -9.54 6.10 17.69
CA GLY A 18 -9.82 5.86 16.28
C GLY A 18 -9.96 4.36 15.98
N ALA A 19 -9.03 3.54 16.46
CA ALA A 19 -9.11 2.09 16.30
C ALA A 19 -10.35 1.50 16.99
N GLY A 20 -10.70 1.99 18.19
CA GLY A 20 -11.90 1.59 18.92
C GLY A 20 -13.19 1.93 18.17
N LEU A 21 -13.28 3.14 17.60
CA LEU A 21 -14.43 3.56 16.79
C LEU A 21 -14.63 2.67 15.57
N LEU A 22 -13.56 2.25 14.89
CA LEU A 22 -13.65 1.32 13.76
C LEU A 22 -14.30 -0.02 14.13
N HIS A 23 -14.14 -0.50 15.37
CA HIS A 23 -14.83 -1.69 15.86
C HIS A 23 -16.32 -1.48 16.14
N LEU A 24 -16.76 -0.23 16.34
CA LEU A 24 -18.14 0.14 16.64
C LEU A 24 -18.93 0.47 15.37
N ILE A 25 -18.29 1.02 14.34
CA ILE A 25 -18.92 1.38 13.06
C ILE A 25 -19.76 0.25 12.46
N PRO A 26 -19.29 -1.01 12.29
CA PRO A 26 -20.13 -2.05 11.70
C PRO A 26 -21.32 -2.48 12.58
N LYS A 27 -21.36 -2.07 13.86
CA LYS A 27 -22.40 -2.44 14.83
C LYS A 27 -23.61 -1.51 14.83
N ILE A 28 -23.53 -0.33 14.24
CA ILE A 28 -24.64 0.65 14.23
C ILE A 28 -25.71 0.41 13.16
N GLY A 29 -25.64 -0.74 12.45
CA GLY A 29 -26.63 -1.15 11.46
C GLY A 29 -26.10 -1.17 10.02
N PRO A 30 -26.99 -1.23 9.01
CA PRO A 30 -26.61 -1.37 7.60
C PRO A 30 -25.69 -0.26 7.08
N GLY A 31 -25.97 1.00 7.45
CA GLY A 31 -25.12 2.13 7.05
C GLY A 31 -23.70 2.04 7.63
N GLY A 32 -23.58 1.59 8.89
CA GLY A 32 -22.29 1.34 9.52
C GLY A 32 -21.49 0.22 8.83
N LYS A 33 -22.17 -0.87 8.44
CA LYS A 33 -21.52 -1.95 7.65
C LYS A 33 -21.05 -1.45 6.28
N ALA A 34 -21.85 -0.64 5.60
CA ALA A 34 -21.47 -0.04 4.33
C ALA A 34 -20.24 0.88 4.47
N LEU A 35 -20.23 1.74 5.51
CA LEU A 35 -19.10 2.60 5.81
C LEU A 35 -17.83 1.80 6.14
N SER A 36 -17.96 0.74 6.95
CA SER A 36 -16.85 -0.17 7.25
C SER A 36 -16.32 -0.82 5.97
N ALA A 37 -17.20 -1.28 5.08
CA ALA A 37 -16.80 -1.90 3.81
C ALA A 37 -16.13 -0.91 2.84
N TRP A 38 -16.47 0.37 2.96
CA TRP A 38 -15.80 1.45 2.23
C TRP A 38 -14.41 1.73 2.81
N PHE A 39 -14.24 1.75 4.13
CA PHE A 39 -12.92 1.84 4.77
C PHE A 39 -12.01 0.63 4.51
N CYS A 40 -12.56 -0.49 4.03
CA CYS A 40 -11.77 -1.65 3.63
C CYS A 40 -11.19 -1.58 2.20
N ARG A 41 -11.49 -0.53 1.42
CA ARG A 41 -11.01 -0.38 0.04
C ARG A 41 -10.65 1.06 -0.29
N ALA A 42 -9.72 1.29 -1.20
CA ALA A 42 -9.43 2.64 -1.66
C ALA A 42 -10.67 3.30 -2.33
N PRO A 43 -10.91 4.60 -2.12
CA PRO A 43 -10.06 5.54 -1.37
C PRO A 43 -10.32 5.56 0.15
N GLY A 44 -11.36 4.89 0.65
CA GLY A 44 -11.69 4.91 2.08
C GLY A 44 -10.58 4.35 2.97
N LEU A 45 -9.96 3.25 2.54
CA LEU A 45 -8.79 2.66 3.21
C LEU A 45 -7.63 3.66 3.33
N ASP A 46 -7.39 4.48 2.31
CA ASP A 46 -6.30 5.46 2.31
C ASP A 46 -6.49 6.51 3.41
N ILE A 47 -7.73 6.87 3.76
CA ILE A 47 -8.02 7.77 4.90
C ILE A 47 -7.61 7.11 6.22
N MET A 48 -7.88 5.82 6.37
CA MET A 48 -7.51 5.07 7.58
C MET A 48 -6.00 4.96 7.70
N ILE A 49 -5.32 4.60 6.61
CA ILE A 49 -3.86 4.54 6.56
C ILE A 49 -3.29 5.93 6.88
N ALA A 50 -3.76 6.99 6.22
CA ALA A 50 -3.30 8.35 6.49
C ALA A 50 -3.46 8.71 7.97
N TYR A 51 -4.62 8.43 8.57
CA TYR A 51 -4.87 8.69 9.98
C TYR A 51 -3.91 7.96 10.92
N PHE A 52 -3.68 6.65 10.72
CA PHE A 52 -2.86 5.85 11.62
C PHE A 52 -1.35 5.97 11.36
N THR A 53 -0.94 6.20 10.11
CA THR A 53 0.46 6.09 9.68
C THR A 53 1.08 7.42 9.27
N VAL A 54 0.38 8.24 8.46
CA VAL A 54 0.98 9.45 7.88
C VAL A 54 0.80 10.66 8.79
N VAL A 55 -0.41 10.88 9.30
CA VAL A 55 -0.76 12.04 10.13
C VAL A 55 0.13 12.15 11.36
N PRO A 56 0.40 11.09 12.15
CA PRO A 56 1.31 11.19 13.28
C PRO A 56 2.73 11.62 12.90
N MET A 57 3.21 11.16 11.73
CA MET A 57 4.54 11.50 11.22
C MET A 57 4.64 12.94 10.68
N ILE A 58 3.52 13.61 10.41
CA ILE A 58 3.49 15.01 9.97
C ILE A 58 3.17 15.93 11.15
N VAL A 59 2.13 15.63 11.91
CA VAL A 59 1.66 16.44 13.04
C VAL A 59 2.68 16.43 14.18
N GLY A 60 3.33 15.29 14.43
CA GLY A 60 4.37 15.17 15.45
C GLY A 60 5.49 16.20 15.27
N PRO A 61 6.19 16.22 14.12
CA PRO A 61 7.23 17.22 13.84
C PRO A 61 6.75 18.67 13.89
N ILE A 62 5.57 18.97 13.32
CA ILE A 62 5.02 20.33 13.29
C ILE A 62 4.79 20.84 14.72
N LEU A 63 4.11 20.05 15.55
CA LEU A 63 3.83 20.45 16.94
C LEU A 63 5.09 20.40 17.80
N GLY A 64 5.99 19.44 17.56
CA GLY A 64 7.30 19.36 18.21
C GLY A 64 8.11 20.65 18.01
N ALA A 65 8.22 21.11 16.77
CA ALA A 65 8.90 22.36 16.41
C ALA A 65 8.29 23.61 17.04
N GLN A 66 7.03 23.55 17.49
CA GLN A 66 6.35 24.67 18.16
C GLN A 66 6.58 24.70 19.67
N TYR A 67 6.97 23.59 20.29
CA TYR A 67 7.08 23.52 21.76
C TYR A 67 8.37 24.10 22.32
N HIS A 68 9.45 24.11 21.55
CA HIS A 68 10.77 24.56 21.97
C HIS A 68 11.51 25.17 20.76
N GLU A 69 12.48 26.06 21.02
CA GLU A 69 13.22 26.80 19.98
C GLU A 69 14.47 26.04 19.47
N ALA A 70 14.68 24.80 19.90
CA ALA A 70 15.83 24.03 19.47
C ALA A 70 15.61 23.46 18.06
N TRP A 71 16.66 23.51 17.25
CA TRP A 71 16.63 23.02 15.88
C TRP A 71 16.27 21.53 15.73
N TRP A 72 16.34 20.74 16.82
CA TRP A 72 16.04 19.31 16.86
C TRP A 72 14.62 19.00 17.35
N ASP A 73 13.81 19.99 17.73
CA ASP A 73 12.49 19.73 18.32
C ASP A 73 11.49 19.10 17.35
N TRP A 74 11.65 19.35 16.04
CA TRP A 74 10.90 18.63 15.01
C TRP A 74 11.26 17.13 14.95
N LEU A 75 12.52 16.75 15.23
CA LEU A 75 12.95 15.35 15.34
C LEU A 75 12.38 14.70 16.60
N ALA A 76 12.35 15.44 17.71
CA ALA A 76 11.70 14.97 18.93
C ALA A 76 10.20 14.75 18.70
N GLY A 77 9.54 15.70 18.01
CA GLY A 77 8.16 15.58 17.56
C GLY A 77 7.92 14.37 16.64
N LEU A 78 8.83 14.11 15.70
CA LEU A 78 8.79 12.90 14.88
C LEU A 78 8.86 11.64 15.74
N GLY A 79 9.81 11.60 16.68
CA GLY A 79 9.98 10.49 17.63
C GLY A 79 8.72 10.27 18.48
N VAL A 80 8.05 11.34 18.90
CA VAL A 80 6.76 11.28 19.59
C VAL A 80 5.67 10.67 18.69
N GLY A 81 5.57 11.13 17.43
CA GLY A 81 4.61 10.60 16.46
C GLY A 81 4.79 9.10 16.22
N VAL A 82 6.02 8.67 15.94
CA VAL A 82 6.37 7.26 15.75
C VAL A 82 6.15 6.46 17.03
N GLY A 83 6.56 6.98 18.19
CA GLY A 83 6.35 6.34 19.49
C GLY A 83 4.87 6.13 19.81
N ALA A 84 4.00 7.09 19.47
CA ALA A 84 2.56 6.97 19.65
C ALA A 84 1.96 5.88 18.75
N GLN A 85 2.43 5.75 17.51
CA GLN A 85 2.01 4.68 16.59
C GLN A 85 2.39 3.30 17.11
N VAL A 86 3.65 3.13 17.53
CA VAL A 86 4.14 1.88 18.13
C VAL A 86 3.30 1.54 19.36
N THR A 87 3.07 2.50 20.24
CA THR A 87 2.29 2.30 21.47
C THR A 87 0.86 1.93 21.17
N MET A 88 0.21 2.59 20.21
CA MET A 88 -1.13 2.23 19.79
C MET A 88 -1.18 0.81 19.25
N VAL A 89 -0.28 0.41 18.34
CA VAL A 89 -0.27 -0.95 17.77
C VAL A 89 -0.08 -2.00 18.86
N MET A 90 0.83 -1.75 19.81
CA MET A 90 1.09 -2.67 20.92
C MET A 90 -0.11 -2.78 21.87
N ALA A 91 -0.68 -1.64 22.28
CA ALA A 91 -1.84 -1.61 23.16
C ALA A 91 -3.07 -2.23 22.48
N TRP A 92 -3.36 -1.86 21.23
CA TRP A 92 -4.45 -2.43 20.45
C TRP A 92 -4.27 -3.94 20.27
N THR A 93 -3.06 -4.41 19.98
CA THR A 93 -2.78 -5.84 19.84
C THR A 93 -3.17 -6.60 21.10
N VAL A 94 -2.72 -6.14 22.27
CA VAL A 94 -3.06 -6.75 23.56
C VAL A 94 -4.57 -6.72 23.81
N LEU A 95 -5.20 -5.55 23.65
CA LEU A 95 -6.64 -5.40 23.87
C LEU A 95 -7.47 -6.29 22.92
N HIS A 96 -7.07 -6.37 21.66
CA HIS A 96 -7.75 -7.18 20.64
C HIS A 96 -7.59 -8.68 20.91
N GLU A 97 -6.42 -9.13 21.36
CA GLU A 97 -6.21 -10.52 21.79
C GLU A 97 -7.05 -10.85 23.03
N LEU A 98 -7.10 -9.94 24.01
CA LEU A 98 -7.92 -10.10 25.22
C LEU A 98 -9.41 -10.17 24.90
N ALA A 99 -9.91 -9.37 23.95
CA ALA A 99 -11.29 -9.41 23.50
C ALA A 99 -11.61 -10.69 22.70
N ASN A 100 -10.59 -11.37 22.15
CA ASN A 100 -10.74 -12.52 21.27
C ASN A 100 -10.00 -13.77 21.79
N ARG A 101 -9.96 -13.97 23.11
CA ARG A 101 -9.20 -15.05 23.78
C ARG A 101 -9.46 -16.45 23.21
N LYS A 102 -10.66 -16.71 22.70
CA LYS A 102 -11.01 -18.00 22.08
C LYS A 102 -10.08 -18.39 20.93
N HIS A 103 -9.60 -17.41 20.16
CA HIS A 103 -8.70 -17.65 19.02
C HIS A 103 -7.22 -17.79 19.44
N LEU A 104 -6.86 -17.49 20.69
CA LEU A 104 -5.48 -17.61 21.16
C LEU A 104 -5.06 -19.05 21.45
N LYS A 105 -6.02 -19.98 21.61
CA LYS A 105 -5.76 -21.41 21.87
C LYS A 105 -5.47 -22.20 20.60
N GLY A 106 -5.77 -21.64 19.42
CA GLY A 106 -5.62 -22.31 18.13
C GLY A 106 -4.27 -22.06 17.45
N PRO A 107 -4.12 -22.54 16.20
CA PRO A 107 -2.96 -22.23 15.37
C PRO A 107 -2.81 -20.72 15.15
N ARG A 108 -1.58 -20.24 15.29
CA ARG A 108 -1.21 -18.81 15.17
C ARG A 108 -0.01 -18.68 14.25
N ILE A 109 -0.02 -17.68 13.37
CA ILE A 109 1.10 -17.41 12.46
C ILE A 109 2.32 -17.00 13.30
N VAL A 110 2.16 -16.04 14.22
CA VAL A 110 3.26 -15.56 15.07
C VAL A 110 3.85 -16.67 15.93
N SER A 111 3.05 -17.59 16.48
CA SER A 111 3.57 -18.73 17.26
C SER A 111 4.37 -19.70 16.39
N ASN A 112 3.89 -19.97 15.17
CA ASN A 112 4.58 -20.83 14.22
C ASN A 112 5.94 -20.24 13.81
N ILE A 113 5.96 -18.96 13.43
CA ILE A 113 7.18 -18.26 13.01
C ILE A 113 8.15 -18.14 14.18
N ASN A 114 7.68 -17.74 15.37
CA ASN A 114 8.52 -17.64 16.56
C ASN A 114 9.22 -18.97 16.90
N ARG A 115 8.56 -20.11 16.71
CA ARG A 115 9.17 -21.43 16.92
C ARG A 115 10.26 -21.75 15.89
N ARG A 116 10.17 -21.22 14.67
CA ARG A 116 11.13 -21.48 13.58
C ARG A 116 12.34 -20.57 13.62
N VAL A 117 12.16 -19.27 13.84
CA VAL A 117 13.24 -18.28 13.75
C VAL A 117 13.60 -17.63 15.08
N GLY A 118 12.84 -17.91 16.15
CA GLY A 118 13.00 -17.28 17.46
C GLY A 118 12.20 -15.98 17.56
N ARG A 119 11.64 -15.73 18.75
CA ARG A 119 10.76 -14.59 19.03
C ARG A 119 11.43 -13.24 18.77
N VAL A 120 12.65 -13.05 19.26
CA VAL A 120 13.38 -11.79 19.10
C VAL A 120 13.62 -11.50 17.62
N ARG A 121 14.16 -12.47 16.87
CA ARG A 121 14.45 -12.32 15.44
C ARG A 121 13.19 -12.01 14.63
N ASN A 122 12.08 -12.69 14.93
CA ASN A 122 10.80 -12.40 14.28
C ASN A 122 10.34 -10.95 14.55
N HIS A 123 10.28 -10.53 15.81
CA HIS A 123 9.84 -9.17 16.13
C HIS A 123 10.77 -8.10 15.56
N THR A 124 12.09 -8.29 15.61
CA THR A 124 13.04 -7.35 15.01
C THR A 124 12.84 -7.26 13.50
N ALA A 125 12.66 -8.39 12.80
CA ALA A 125 12.41 -8.39 11.36
C ALA A 125 11.11 -7.65 11.01
N VAL A 126 10.04 -7.90 11.76
CA VAL A 126 8.74 -7.25 11.58
C VAL A 126 8.86 -5.72 11.75
N TRP A 127 9.49 -5.26 12.83
CA TRP A 127 9.67 -3.81 13.05
C TRP A 127 10.62 -3.17 12.04
N ALA A 128 11.64 -3.90 11.56
CA ALA A 128 12.47 -3.43 10.46
C ALA A 128 11.64 -3.24 9.18
N THR A 129 10.74 -4.18 8.85
CA THR A 129 9.85 -4.03 7.68
C THR A 129 8.82 -2.91 7.85
N ALA A 130 8.40 -2.59 9.08
CA ALA A 130 7.49 -1.48 9.34
C ALA A 130 8.07 -0.11 8.91
N LEU A 131 9.39 0.01 8.78
CA LEU A 131 10.05 1.20 8.23
C LEU A 131 9.69 1.46 6.75
N ALA A 132 9.13 0.47 6.04
CA ALA A 132 8.67 0.65 4.67
C ALA A 132 7.32 1.39 4.58
N VAL A 133 6.56 1.52 5.67
CA VAL A 133 5.27 2.23 5.69
C VAL A 133 5.33 3.63 5.06
N PRO A 134 6.27 4.54 5.43
CA PRO A 134 6.38 5.83 4.76
C PRO A 134 6.70 5.73 3.27
N VAL A 135 7.48 4.73 2.85
CA VAL A 135 7.79 4.51 1.43
C VAL A 135 6.52 4.16 0.66
N PHE A 136 5.70 3.23 1.16
CA PHE A 136 4.43 2.88 0.53
C PHE A 136 3.42 4.02 0.55
N ALA A 137 3.42 4.86 1.59
CA ALA A 137 2.59 6.07 1.61
C ALA A 137 2.99 7.06 0.50
N ILE A 138 4.31 7.22 0.25
CA ILE A 138 4.81 8.05 -0.85
C ILE A 138 4.43 7.46 -2.20
N VAL A 139 4.63 6.15 -2.41
CA VAL A 139 4.21 5.46 -3.64
C VAL A 139 2.72 5.67 -3.89
N ARG A 140 1.89 5.48 -2.85
CA ARG A 140 0.45 5.68 -2.93
C ARG A 140 0.07 7.11 -3.29
N LEU A 141 0.78 8.10 -2.74
CA LEU A 141 0.60 9.51 -3.11
C LEU A 141 0.99 9.76 -4.58
N SER A 142 2.09 9.16 -5.05
CA SER A 142 2.51 9.25 -6.44
C SER A 142 1.49 8.65 -7.41
N GLU A 143 0.86 7.51 -7.07
CA GLU A 143 -0.23 6.93 -7.86
C GLU A 143 -1.42 7.90 -8.02
N TYR A 144 -1.70 8.72 -7.00
CA TYR A 144 -2.79 9.71 -7.04
C TYR A 144 -2.43 11.02 -7.77
N ILE A 145 -1.15 11.41 -7.75
CA ILE A 145 -0.74 12.71 -8.30
C ILE A 145 -0.18 12.58 -9.71
N VAL A 146 0.65 11.56 -9.95
CA VAL A 146 1.47 11.45 -11.16
C VAL A 146 0.72 10.73 -12.27
N TYR A 147 0.00 9.65 -11.96
CA TYR A 147 -0.63 8.81 -12.98
C TYR A 147 -1.90 9.43 -13.60
N PRO A 148 -2.82 10.09 -12.86
CA PRO A 148 -4.06 10.60 -13.45
C PRO A 148 -3.86 11.60 -14.61
N PRO A 149 -2.90 12.54 -14.56
CA PRO A 149 -2.57 13.37 -15.73
C PRO A 149 -2.23 12.56 -16.99
N LEU A 150 -1.54 11.43 -16.86
CA LEU A 150 -1.18 10.56 -17.99
C LEU A 150 -2.42 9.95 -18.65
N THR A 151 -3.44 9.62 -17.86
CA THR A 151 -4.72 9.08 -18.39
C THR A 151 -5.47 10.11 -19.25
N TRP A 152 -5.18 11.40 -19.09
CA TRP A 152 -5.84 12.48 -19.84
C TRP A 152 -5.00 12.93 -21.03
N LEU A 153 -3.69 13.06 -20.82
CA LEU A 153 -2.76 13.60 -21.82
C LEU A 153 -2.42 12.59 -22.91
N ILE A 154 -2.11 11.35 -22.51
CA ILE A 154 -1.65 10.30 -23.42
C ILE A 154 -2.56 9.08 -23.42
N LYS A 155 -3.75 9.20 -22.81
CA LYS A 155 -4.81 8.18 -22.80
C LYS A 155 -4.38 6.81 -22.26
N LEU A 156 -3.52 6.79 -21.23
CA LEU A 156 -3.27 5.58 -20.45
C LEU A 156 -4.56 5.09 -19.75
N PRO A 157 -4.71 3.78 -19.49
CA PRO A 157 -5.91 3.23 -18.87
C PRO A 157 -6.11 3.77 -17.45
N LYS A 158 -7.37 3.98 -17.08
CA LYS A 158 -7.76 4.34 -15.71
C LYS A 158 -7.99 3.09 -14.89
N TYR A 159 -7.43 3.06 -13.69
CA TYR A 159 -7.61 1.95 -12.75
C TYR A 159 -8.52 2.33 -11.59
N LYS A 160 -9.46 1.45 -11.27
CA LYS A 160 -10.29 1.57 -10.08
C LYS A 160 -9.48 1.08 -8.88
N SER A 161 -8.87 2.00 -8.13
CA SER A 161 -7.91 1.66 -7.07
C SER A 161 -8.46 0.68 -6.03
N GLY A 162 -9.77 0.69 -5.74
CA GLY A 162 -10.37 -0.23 -4.77
C GLY A 162 -10.29 -1.71 -5.15
N ASP A 163 -10.12 -2.03 -6.44
CA ASP A 163 -9.96 -3.40 -6.91
C ASP A 163 -8.54 -3.94 -6.65
N TRP A 164 -7.59 -3.04 -6.37
CA TRP A 164 -6.18 -3.36 -6.12
C TRP A 164 -5.79 -3.14 -4.65
N VAL A 165 -6.12 -1.96 -4.13
CA VAL A 165 -5.80 -1.50 -2.78
C VAL A 165 -7.03 -1.70 -1.91
N ASN A 166 -7.13 -2.89 -1.33
CA ASN A 166 -8.16 -3.24 -0.37
C ASN A 166 -7.62 -4.22 0.67
N VAL A 167 -8.30 -4.31 1.80
CA VAL A 167 -8.05 -5.32 2.82
C VAL A 167 -9.13 -6.40 2.72
N SER A 168 -8.77 -7.56 2.19
CA SER A 168 -9.67 -8.68 1.92
C SER A 168 -9.34 -9.93 2.75
N ARG A 169 -8.12 -10.03 3.28
CA ARG A 169 -7.65 -11.21 4.04
C ARG A 169 -8.17 -11.29 5.47
N HIS A 170 -8.87 -10.26 5.95
CA HIS A 170 -9.58 -10.27 7.24
C HIS A 170 -10.73 -11.30 7.30
N LYS A 171 -11.05 -11.95 6.18
CA LYS A 171 -12.04 -13.04 6.07
C LYS A 171 -11.58 -14.35 6.72
N PHE A 172 -10.29 -14.52 7.01
CA PHE A 172 -9.81 -15.70 7.74
C PHE A 172 -10.24 -15.62 9.21
N GLU A 173 -11.10 -16.57 9.62
CA GLU A 173 -11.49 -16.70 11.02
C GLU A 173 -10.26 -17.01 11.90
N GLY A 174 -10.13 -16.26 13.01
CA GLY A 174 -9.06 -16.48 13.98
C GLY A 174 -7.84 -15.56 13.84
N LEU A 175 -7.78 -14.69 12.82
CA LEU A 175 -6.79 -13.60 12.78
C LEU A 175 -7.07 -12.62 13.91
N VAL A 176 -6.17 -12.56 14.90
CA VAL A 176 -6.32 -11.69 16.08
C VAL A 176 -5.01 -11.02 16.45
N GLY A 177 -5.11 -9.76 16.90
CA GLY A 177 -3.98 -9.03 17.46
C GLY A 177 -2.83 -8.93 16.46
N HIS A 178 -1.69 -9.49 16.84
CA HIS A 178 -0.47 -9.45 16.03
C HIS A 178 -0.69 -10.07 14.64
N ASP A 179 -1.36 -11.21 14.55
CA ASP A 179 -1.57 -11.88 13.26
C ASP A 179 -2.49 -11.04 12.35
N LEU A 180 -3.48 -10.36 12.92
CA LEU A 180 -4.39 -9.49 12.17
C LEU A 180 -3.71 -8.21 11.68
N ILE A 181 -3.02 -7.48 12.54
CA ILE A 181 -2.42 -6.18 12.16
C ILE A 181 -1.39 -6.35 11.04
N TRP A 182 -0.55 -7.38 11.11
CA TRP A 182 0.44 -7.63 10.06
C TRP A 182 -0.19 -8.20 8.79
N CYS A 183 -1.27 -8.96 8.90
CA CYS A 183 -2.03 -9.36 7.73
C CYS A 183 -2.60 -8.14 6.99
N LEU A 184 -3.17 -7.18 7.72
CA LEU A 184 -3.70 -5.94 7.14
C LEU A 184 -2.58 -5.11 6.48
N TYR A 185 -1.43 -4.99 7.14
CA TYR A 185 -0.25 -4.33 6.58
C TYR A 185 0.20 -4.97 5.27
N CYS A 186 0.37 -6.29 5.25
CA CYS A 186 0.81 -7.01 4.06
C CYS A 186 -0.21 -6.91 2.91
N ASP A 187 -1.51 -6.97 3.20
CA ASP A 187 -2.57 -6.87 2.19
C ASP A 187 -2.56 -5.48 1.53
N TRP A 188 -2.51 -4.43 2.34
CA TRP A 188 -2.41 -3.05 1.89
C TRP A 188 -1.15 -2.81 1.04
N MET A 189 0.02 -3.21 1.56
CA MET A 189 1.31 -3.03 0.90
C MET A 189 1.36 -3.74 -0.46
N THR A 190 0.88 -4.99 -0.50
CA THR A 190 0.85 -5.78 -1.74
C THR A 190 -0.09 -5.14 -2.76
N GLY A 191 -1.25 -4.63 -2.32
CA GLY A 191 -2.20 -3.94 -3.19
C GLY A 191 -1.61 -2.68 -3.83
N ILE A 192 -0.89 -1.86 -3.06
CA ILE A 192 -0.17 -0.68 -3.58
C ILE A 192 0.86 -1.12 -4.61
N TRP A 193 1.74 -2.06 -4.24
CA TRP A 193 2.81 -2.47 -5.14
C TRP A 193 2.29 -3.04 -6.46
N SER A 194 1.26 -3.88 -6.40
CA SER A 194 0.63 -4.44 -7.60
C SER A 194 0.00 -3.36 -8.49
N LEU A 195 -0.68 -2.36 -7.91
CA LEU A 195 -1.25 -1.24 -8.67
C LEU A 195 -0.15 -0.39 -9.32
N GLY A 196 0.89 -0.05 -8.54
CA GLY A 196 2.04 0.70 -9.03
C GLY A 196 2.77 -0.03 -10.17
N THR A 197 2.96 -1.35 -10.06
CA THR A 197 3.51 -2.16 -11.15
C THR A 197 2.63 -2.14 -12.39
N GLU A 198 1.31 -2.26 -12.24
CA GLU A 198 0.39 -2.18 -13.37
C GLU A 198 0.44 -0.80 -14.05
N MET A 199 0.48 0.28 -13.28
CA MET A 199 0.68 1.63 -13.81
C MET A 199 2.03 1.75 -14.53
N LEU A 200 3.10 1.20 -13.96
CA LEU A 200 4.44 1.23 -14.53
C LEU A 200 4.53 0.44 -15.84
N ARG A 201 3.83 -0.69 -15.98
CA ARG A 201 3.74 -1.44 -17.25
C ARG A 201 3.27 -0.54 -18.38
N ASN A 202 2.23 0.25 -18.14
CA ASN A 202 1.72 1.18 -19.16
C ASN A 202 2.73 2.28 -19.49
N VAL A 203 3.38 2.85 -18.46
CA VAL A 203 4.39 3.90 -18.65
C VAL A 203 5.57 3.38 -19.47
N GLU A 204 6.08 2.19 -19.15
CA GLU A 204 7.26 1.62 -19.81
C GLU A 204 6.94 1.19 -21.25
N SER A 205 5.81 0.49 -21.49
CA SER A 205 5.39 0.14 -22.84
C SER A 205 5.08 1.36 -23.72
N PHE A 206 4.61 2.46 -23.13
CA PHE A 206 4.32 3.69 -23.88
C PHE A 206 5.58 4.49 -24.23
N TRP A 207 6.51 4.69 -23.28
CA TRP A 207 7.66 5.58 -23.48
C TRP A 207 8.92 4.86 -23.97
N CYS A 208 9.15 3.63 -23.53
CA CYS A 208 10.42 2.95 -23.71
C CYS A 208 10.23 1.44 -23.86
N PRO A 209 9.57 0.95 -24.92
CA PRO A 209 9.41 -0.47 -25.18
C PRO A 209 10.72 -1.05 -25.75
N ILE A 210 11.83 -0.94 -24.99
CA ILE A 210 13.17 -1.41 -25.35
C ILE A 210 13.60 -2.42 -24.30
N ARG A 211 14.02 -3.62 -24.73
CA ARG A 211 14.54 -4.60 -23.79
C ARG A 211 15.83 -4.10 -23.14
N PHE A 212 16.00 -4.45 -21.88
CA PHE A 212 17.22 -4.10 -21.17
C PHE A 212 18.42 -4.88 -21.72
N ASP A 213 19.56 -4.20 -21.86
CA ASP A 213 20.83 -4.83 -22.25
C ASP A 213 21.23 -5.99 -21.31
N SER A 214 20.91 -5.87 -20.02
CA SER A 214 21.13 -6.95 -19.07
C SER A 214 20.09 -8.06 -19.22
N THR A 215 20.52 -9.22 -19.75
CA THR A 215 19.71 -10.45 -19.79
C THR A 215 19.11 -10.78 -18.43
N LYS A 216 19.89 -10.64 -17.35
CA LYS A 216 19.41 -10.94 -15.99
C LYS A 216 18.31 -9.98 -15.54
N LYS A 217 18.37 -8.70 -15.95
CA LYS A 217 17.30 -7.73 -15.67
C LYS A 217 16.02 -8.13 -16.43
N CYS A 218 16.11 -8.46 -17.71
CA CYS A 218 14.98 -8.96 -18.49
C CYS A 218 14.33 -10.19 -17.83
N GLU A 219 15.13 -11.17 -17.41
CA GLU A 219 14.65 -12.36 -16.72
C GLU A 219 13.92 -12.06 -15.40
N ASN A 220 14.39 -11.08 -14.64
CA ASN A 220 13.74 -10.66 -13.41
C ASN A 220 12.45 -9.86 -13.69
N CYS A 221 12.42 -9.09 -14.78
CA CYS A 221 11.31 -8.21 -15.13
C CYS A 221 10.19 -8.91 -15.91
N LYS A 222 10.42 -10.04 -16.58
CA LYS A 222 9.41 -10.68 -17.45
C LYS A 222 8.08 -11.02 -16.76
N ILE A 223 8.09 -11.28 -15.44
CA ILE A 223 6.87 -11.52 -14.66
C ILE A 223 6.02 -10.24 -14.58
N ASP A 224 6.69 -9.11 -14.43
CA ASP A 224 6.08 -7.80 -14.32
C ASP A 224 5.92 -7.09 -15.66
N PHE A 225 6.57 -7.53 -16.73
CA PHE A 225 6.51 -6.92 -18.05
C PHE A 225 6.38 -8.02 -19.10
N PRO A 226 5.17 -8.58 -19.28
CA PRO A 226 4.95 -9.73 -20.18
C PRO A 226 5.17 -9.40 -21.67
N ASP A 227 5.12 -8.11 -22.04
CA ASP A 227 5.39 -7.64 -23.41
C ASP A 227 6.89 -7.63 -23.77
N LEU A 228 7.78 -7.86 -22.79
CA LEU A 228 9.22 -7.71 -22.99
C LEU A 228 9.72 -8.57 -24.15
N ASP A 229 9.20 -9.80 -24.30
CA ASP A 229 9.65 -10.74 -25.34
C ASP A 229 8.92 -10.63 -26.68
N ASN A 230 7.70 -10.08 -26.72
CA ASN A 230 6.85 -10.13 -27.91
C ASN A 230 6.29 -8.77 -28.34
N GLY A 231 6.71 -7.71 -27.66
CA GLY A 231 6.23 -6.35 -27.89
C GLY A 231 7.36 -5.33 -27.98
N TRP A 232 8.42 -5.52 -27.20
CA TRP A 232 9.51 -4.55 -27.09
C TRP A 232 10.63 -4.80 -28.10
N ALA A 233 11.25 -3.71 -28.55
CA ALA A 233 12.41 -3.72 -29.41
C ALA A 233 13.57 -4.50 -28.77
N PRO A 234 14.35 -5.27 -29.57
CA PRO A 234 15.50 -6.02 -29.06
C PRO A 234 16.52 -5.12 -28.35
N SER A 235 17.25 -5.67 -27.37
CA SER A 235 18.24 -4.92 -26.60
C SER A 235 19.46 -4.50 -27.46
N ASP A 236 19.73 -5.24 -28.53
CA ASP A 236 20.75 -4.97 -29.56
C ASP A 236 20.14 -4.35 -30.83
N GLY A 237 18.88 -3.91 -30.76
CA GLY A 237 18.15 -3.31 -31.86
C GLY A 237 18.51 -1.85 -32.14
N SER A 238 17.83 -1.28 -33.12
CA SER A 238 18.00 0.10 -33.55
C SER A 238 16.80 0.98 -33.19
N MET A 239 16.93 2.30 -33.31
CA MET A 239 15.78 3.21 -33.17
C MET A 239 14.67 2.94 -34.20
N ALA A 240 14.98 2.33 -35.34
CA ALA A 240 13.97 1.90 -36.30
C ALA A 240 13.12 0.75 -35.76
N ASP A 241 13.67 -0.11 -34.89
CA ASP A 241 12.92 -1.19 -34.26
C ASP A 241 12.01 -0.65 -33.14
N VAL A 242 12.46 0.39 -32.44
CA VAL A 242 11.63 1.13 -31.47
C VAL A 242 10.45 1.81 -32.17
N ASP A 243 10.71 2.54 -33.25
CA ASP A 243 9.68 3.22 -34.05
C ASP A 243 8.65 2.22 -34.61
N ARG A 244 9.13 1.06 -35.08
CA ARG A 244 8.27 -0.03 -35.54
C ARG A 244 7.38 -0.58 -34.44
N ALA A 245 7.94 -0.81 -33.24
CA ALA A 245 7.17 -1.29 -32.09
C ALA A 245 6.10 -0.28 -31.68
N LEU A 246 6.46 0.99 -31.56
CA LEU A 246 5.52 2.06 -31.21
C LEU A 246 4.43 2.23 -32.26
N SER A 247 4.79 2.29 -33.54
CA SER A 247 3.85 2.44 -34.66
C SER A 247 2.90 1.25 -34.82
N ALA A 248 3.34 0.05 -34.41
CA ALA A 248 2.49 -1.15 -34.43
C ALA A 248 1.44 -1.15 -33.30
N HIS A 249 1.73 -0.50 -32.17
CA HIS A 249 0.90 -0.58 -30.97
C HIS A 249 0.15 0.70 -30.63
N PHE A 250 0.55 1.86 -31.17
CA PHE A 250 -0.05 3.16 -30.87
C PHE A 250 -0.47 3.93 -32.14
N PRO A 251 -1.59 4.69 -32.07
CA PRO A 251 -2.57 4.71 -30.98
C PRO A 251 -3.24 3.34 -30.81
N GLY A 252 -3.51 2.96 -29.57
CA GLY A 252 -4.14 1.67 -29.30
C GLY A 252 -5.62 1.64 -29.71
N PRO A 253 -6.25 0.45 -29.70
CA PRO A 253 -7.66 0.28 -30.07
C PRO A 253 -8.56 1.22 -29.26
N ASN A 254 -9.53 1.86 -29.93
CA ASN A 254 -10.44 2.83 -29.31
C ASN A 254 -9.74 4.03 -28.63
N GLY A 255 -8.46 4.27 -28.95
CA GLY A 255 -7.64 5.30 -28.32
C GLY A 255 -7.15 4.96 -26.91
N ASP A 256 -7.25 3.70 -26.48
CA ASP A 256 -6.69 3.21 -25.23
C ASP A 256 -5.22 2.83 -25.42
N ASN A 257 -4.31 3.56 -24.77
CA ASN A 257 -2.87 3.35 -24.87
C ASN A 257 -2.31 2.47 -23.75
N SER A 258 -3.07 1.44 -23.34
CA SER A 258 -2.58 0.41 -22.42
C SER A 258 -1.41 -0.40 -22.99
N TRP A 259 -0.65 -1.05 -22.10
CA TRP A 259 0.43 -1.96 -22.47
C TRP A 259 -0.05 -3.07 -23.44
N PHE A 260 0.84 -3.63 -24.25
CA PHE A 260 0.50 -4.25 -25.54
C PHE A 260 -0.38 -5.49 -25.41
N GLY A 261 -0.13 -6.35 -24.42
CA GLY A 261 -0.96 -7.51 -24.08
C GLY A 261 -2.07 -7.23 -23.06
N HIS A 262 -2.38 -5.97 -22.74
CA HIS A 262 -3.39 -5.65 -21.72
C HIS A 262 -4.76 -6.23 -22.11
N PRO A 263 -5.49 -6.93 -21.21
CA PRO A 263 -6.73 -7.61 -21.55
C PRO A 263 -7.78 -6.72 -22.23
N ALA A 264 -7.89 -5.45 -21.82
CA ALA A 264 -8.81 -4.49 -22.45
C ALA A 264 -8.52 -4.21 -23.94
N ARG A 265 -7.29 -4.44 -24.42
CA ARG A 265 -6.94 -4.37 -25.85
C ARG A 265 -7.36 -5.62 -26.63
N LEU A 266 -7.44 -6.76 -25.94
CA LEU A 266 -7.71 -8.08 -26.51
C LEU A 266 -9.21 -8.38 -26.58
N THR A 267 -10.01 -7.77 -25.71
CA THR A 267 -11.46 -7.87 -25.72
C THR A 267 -12.07 -6.81 -26.64
N VAL A 268 -12.31 -7.17 -27.91
CA VAL A 268 -13.00 -6.31 -28.89
C VAL A 268 -14.50 -6.11 -28.54
N GLU A 269 -15.01 -6.79 -27.52
CA GLU A 269 -16.33 -6.50 -26.95
C GLU A 269 -16.18 -6.30 -25.44
N GLY A 270 -16.36 -5.05 -24.99
CA GLY A 270 -16.26 -4.65 -23.57
C GLY A 270 -17.29 -5.36 -22.68
N LYS A 271 -17.02 -6.62 -22.34
CA LYS A 271 -17.65 -7.30 -21.22
C LYS A 271 -16.72 -7.19 -20.03
N GLU A 272 -17.26 -6.62 -18.95
CA GLU A 272 -16.64 -6.68 -17.63
C GLU A 272 -16.36 -8.16 -17.32
N THR A 273 -15.11 -8.48 -17.00
CA THR A 273 -14.77 -9.78 -16.44
C THR A 273 -15.24 -9.78 -15.00
N ASP A 274 -16.20 -10.67 -14.70
CA ASP A 274 -16.81 -10.92 -13.38
C ASP A 274 -15.79 -11.21 -12.27
#